data_AF-A0A2L0PPA1-F1
#
_entry.id   AF-A0A2L0PPA1-F1
#
_cell.length_a   1.000
_cell.length_b   1.000
_cell.length_c   1.000
_cell.angle_alpha   90.00
_cell.angle_beta   90.00
_cell.angle_gamma   90.00
#
_symmetry.space_group_name_H-M   'P 1'
#
loop_
_entity.id
_entity.type
_entity.pdbx_description
1 polymer ?
#
loop_
_entity_poly.entity_id
_entity_poly.type
_entity_poly.pdbx_seq_one_letter_code
_entity_poly.pdbx_strand_id
1 'polypeptide(L)'
;MSFLAKSAVAATLTLVSGAVLASSYANESKFSINGKDMQVTETSMRFLSTPDNTAPLLVEDITDGLGKKTPGFKVMLMTRAISTAYNARQKDDGTVEALKTVHRGGKVLFGIPVKNGQMQLNEAKVLSLGLISDDGKTFTINNKDTRPSGEQKFNNDSKVLQLSYKLNSLSFPNLVAGERVGGGVNYQLSVVVDGVKYDVSANTVFPVVEPKGQPKHLKAFPAKENVFKAN
;
A
#
# COMPACT_ATOMS: atom_id res chain seq x y z
N MET A 1 -35.77 -27.54 -2.69
CA MET A 1 -34.44 -26.90 -2.52
C MET A 1 -34.49 -25.56 -3.26
N SER A 2 -34.56 -24.47 -2.51
CA SER A 2 -34.64 -23.10 -3.04
C SER A 2 -33.22 -22.53 -3.10
N PHE A 3 -32.73 -22.19 -4.29
CA PHE A 3 -31.50 -21.44 -4.47
C PHE A 3 -31.83 -19.94 -4.36
N LEU A 4 -31.50 -19.34 -3.21
CA LEU A 4 -31.51 -17.89 -3.05
C LEU A 4 -30.36 -17.29 -3.86
N ALA A 5 -30.71 -16.54 -4.90
CA ALA A 5 -29.78 -15.69 -5.64
C ALA A 5 -29.26 -14.58 -4.72
N LYS A 6 -27.93 -14.53 -4.54
CA LYS A 6 -27.25 -13.43 -3.85
C LYS A 6 -27.30 -12.19 -4.73
N SER A 7 -28.15 -11.23 -4.40
CA SER A 7 -28.22 -9.93 -5.06
C SER A 7 -26.96 -9.11 -4.76
N ALA A 8 -26.12 -8.91 -5.77
CA ALA A 8 -25.06 -7.90 -5.74
C ALA A 8 -25.69 -6.54 -6.10
N VAL A 9 -25.63 -5.58 -5.18
CA VAL A 9 -26.05 -4.21 -5.47
C VAL A 9 -24.87 -3.48 -6.12
N ALA A 10 -24.97 -3.25 -7.43
CA ALA A 10 -24.03 -2.41 -8.17
C ALA A 10 -24.40 -0.93 -7.94
N ALA A 11 -23.45 -0.13 -7.45
CA ALA A 11 -23.60 1.32 -7.38
C ALA A 11 -23.16 1.92 -8.71
N THR A 12 -24.12 2.36 -9.52
CA THR A 12 -23.85 3.03 -10.80
C THR A 12 -23.49 4.49 -10.54
N LEU A 13 -22.26 4.89 -10.84
CA LEU A 13 -21.82 6.29 -10.79
C LEU A 13 -21.93 6.89 -12.21
N THR A 14 -22.79 7.90 -12.38
CA THR A 14 -22.97 8.63 -13.65
C THR A 14 -21.74 9.50 -13.92
N LEU A 15 -21.02 9.26 -15.03
CA LEU A 15 -19.89 10.09 -15.46
C LEU A 15 -20.38 11.33 -16.22
N VAL A 16 -20.00 12.51 -15.74
CA VAL A 16 -19.96 13.74 -16.55
C VAL A 16 -18.59 13.80 -17.20
N SER A 17 -18.53 13.73 -18.53
CA SER A 17 -17.29 13.85 -19.30
C SER A 17 -16.95 15.33 -19.52
N GLY A 18 -15.75 15.77 -19.11
CA GLY A 18 -15.27 17.12 -19.36
C GLY A 18 -13.90 17.41 -18.73
N ALA A 19 -12.97 17.85 -19.59
CA ALA A 19 -11.62 18.36 -19.31
C ALA A 19 -10.57 17.37 -18.76
N VAL A 20 -9.37 17.41 -19.34
CA VAL A 20 -8.15 16.91 -18.69
C VAL A 20 -7.90 17.82 -17.50
N LEU A 21 -8.52 17.50 -16.37
CA LEU A 21 -8.30 18.17 -15.11
C LEU A 21 -6.84 17.91 -14.70
N ALA A 22 -6.09 18.98 -14.45
CA ALA A 22 -4.83 18.86 -13.73
C ALA A 22 -5.10 18.03 -12.47
N SER A 23 -4.35 16.94 -12.27
CA SER A 23 -4.60 16.07 -11.13
C SER A 23 -4.48 16.90 -9.85
N SER A 24 -5.41 16.75 -8.91
CA SER A 24 -5.36 17.39 -7.59
C SER A 24 -4.21 16.88 -6.71
N TYR A 25 -3.36 16.01 -7.24
CA TYR A 25 -2.23 15.39 -6.57
C TYR A 25 -0.92 16.06 -6.97
N ALA A 26 -0.03 16.28 -6.00
CA ALA A 26 1.22 17.03 -6.19
C ALA A 26 2.36 16.23 -6.86
N ASN A 27 2.14 14.94 -7.14
CA ASN A 27 3.14 14.00 -7.61
C ASN A 27 4.35 13.85 -6.67
N GLU A 28 4.07 13.75 -5.37
CA GLU A 28 5.08 13.62 -4.33
C GLU A 28 4.94 12.27 -3.61
N SER A 29 6.07 11.68 -3.21
CA SER A 29 6.09 10.47 -2.39
C SER A 29 7.35 10.43 -1.54
N LYS A 30 7.22 9.94 -0.30
CA LYS A 30 8.29 9.91 0.68
C LYS A 30 8.33 8.58 1.40
N PHE A 31 9.54 8.11 1.64
CA PHE A 31 9.85 7.08 2.62
C PHE A 31 11.12 7.49 3.36
N SER A 32 11.06 7.56 4.68
CA SER A 32 12.23 7.94 5.48
C SER A 32 12.38 7.08 6.72
N ILE A 33 13.62 6.94 7.17
CA ILE A 33 14.03 6.16 8.35
C ILE A 33 14.85 7.08 9.24
N ASN A 34 14.40 7.32 10.47
CA ASN A 34 15.03 8.27 11.40
C ASN A 34 15.30 9.65 10.76
N GLY A 35 14.36 10.14 9.94
CA GLY A 35 14.47 11.41 9.24
C GLY A 35 15.39 11.40 8.01
N LYS A 36 16.07 10.29 7.70
CA LYS A 36 16.84 10.11 6.47
C LYS A 36 15.93 9.66 5.34
N ASP A 37 15.78 10.51 4.34
CA ASP A 37 14.94 10.22 3.18
C ASP A 37 15.60 9.15 2.28
N MET A 38 14.79 8.17 1.89
CA MET A 38 15.13 7.19 0.87
C MET A 38 14.62 7.67 -0.49
N GLN A 39 15.35 7.38 -1.55
CA GLN A 39 14.92 7.73 -2.90
C GLN A 39 13.75 6.83 -3.33
N VAL A 40 12.55 7.41 -3.32
CA VAL A 40 11.32 6.80 -3.81
C VAL A 40 11.27 6.89 -5.34
N THR A 41 10.88 5.80 -6.01
CA THR A 41 10.76 5.73 -7.47
C THR A 41 9.33 5.55 -7.95
N GLU A 42 8.45 5.03 -7.10
CA GLU A 42 7.08 4.72 -7.47
C GLU A 42 6.19 4.70 -6.23
N THR A 43 4.93 5.12 -6.38
CA THR A 43 3.86 4.73 -5.46
C THR A 43 2.79 3.97 -6.24
N SER A 44 2.50 2.73 -5.85
CA SER A 44 1.48 1.89 -6.49
C SER A 44 0.34 1.54 -5.54
N MET A 45 -0.80 1.20 -6.14
CA MET A 45 -1.98 0.73 -5.40
C MET A 45 -2.29 -0.71 -5.76
N ARG A 46 -2.60 -1.52 -4.75
CA ARG A 46 -3.22 -2.84 -4.91
C ARG A 46 -4.52 -2.88 -4.15
N PHE A 47 -5.56 -3.41 -4.77
CA PHE A 47 -6.89 -3.50 -4.16
C PHE A 47 -7.64 -4.70 -4.72
N LEU A 48 -8.72 -5.08 -4.05
CA LEU A 48 -9.63 -6.10 -4.54
C LEU A 48 -10.57 -5.49 -5.59
N SER A 49 -10.74 -6.15 -6.74
CA SER A 49 -11.80 -5.85 -7.71
C SER A 49 -12.86 -6.92 -7.73
N THR A 50 -14.02 -6.59 -8.30
CA THR A 50 -15.07 -7.53 -8.64
C THR A 50 -14.54 -8.63 -9.58
N PRO A 51 -15.15 -9.82 -9.64
CA PRO A 51 -14.66 -10.93 -10.48
C PRO A 51 -14.48 -10.58 -11.97
N ASP A 52 -15.35 -9.72 -12.48
CA ASP A 52 -15.33 -9.16 -13.84
C ASP A 52 -14.36 -7.98 -14.01
N ASN A 53 -13.71 -7.54 -12.93
CA ASN A 53 -12.73 -6.46 -12.89
C ASN A 53 -13.28 -5.11 -13.37
N THR A 54 -14.53 -4.80 -13.06
CA THR A 54 -15.21 -3.56 -13.46
C THR A 54 -15.31 -2.54 -12.32
N ALA A 55 -15.17 -2.96 -11.06
CA ALA A 55 -15.22 -2.07 -9.91
C ALA A 55 -14.30 -2.55 -8.77
N PRO A 56 -13.85 -1.64 -7.87
CA PRO A 56 -13.31 -2.03 -6.58
C PRO A 56 -14.33 -2.86 -5.79
N LEU A 57 -13.88 -3.96 -5.18
CA LEU A 57 -14.72 -4.86 -4.41
C LEU A 57 -15.01 -4.28 -3.03
N LEU A 58 -16.28 -4.02 -2.76
CA LEU A 58 -16.78 -3.77 -1.42
C LEU A 58 -16.87 -5.10 -0.66
N VAL A 59 -16.03 -5.28 0.36
CA VAL A 59 -16.06 -6.48 1.21
C VAL A 59 -17.02 -6.27 2.37
N GLU A 60 -17.61 -7.36 2.87
CA GLU A 60 -18.50 -7.31 4.04
C GLU A 60 -17.74 -7.07 5.36
N ASP A 61 -16.45 -7.38 5.38
CA ASP A 61 -15.58 -7.19 6.54
C ASP A 61 -14.16 -6.78 6.12
N ILE A 62 -13.78 -5.53 6.38
CA ILE A 62 -12.42 -5.04 6.18
C ILE A 62 -11.47 -5.51 7.29
N THR A 63 -11.96 -6.01 8.41
CA THR A 63 -11.13 -6.39 9.57
C THR A 63 -10.64 -7.83 9.51
N ASP A 64 -11.07 -8.60 8.50
CA ASP A 64 -10.73 -10.01 8.34
C ASP A 64 -11.01 -10.84 9.62
N GLY A 65 -12.12 -10.52 10.31
CA GLY A 65 -12.55 -11.20 11.53
C GLY A 65 -11.82 -10.78 12.81
N LEU A 66 -10.89 -9.82 12.75
CA LEU A 66 -10.11 -9.35 13.91
C LEU A 66 -10.81 -8.28 14.75
N GLY A 67 -12.07 -7.97 14.46
CA GLY A 67 -12.85 -7.01 15.22
C GLY A 67 -14.31 -6.95 14.78
N LYS A 68 -14.96 -5.81 15.02
CA LYS A 68 -16.33 -5.60 14.57
C LYS A 68 -16.38 -5.63 13.04
N LYS A 69 -17.19 -6.56 12.51
CA LYS A 69 -17.48 -6.67 11.08
C LYS A 69 -17.86 -5.30 10.51
N THR A 70 -17.06 -4.82 9.57
CA THR A 70 -17.20 -3.47 8.99
C THR A 70 -17.11 -3.56 7.47
N PRO A 71 -18.20 -3.29 6.74
CA PRO A 71 -18.17 -3.25 5.27
C PRO A 71 -17.25 -2.12 4.77
N GLY A 72 -16.55 -2.36 3.66
CA GLY A 72 -15.65 -1.35 3.12
C GLY A 72 -14.68 -1.85 2.06
N PHE A 73 -13.68 -1.03 1.76
CA PHE A 73 -12.62 -1.36 0.81
C PHE A 73 -11.33 -1.72 1.53
N LYS A 74 -10.57 -2.65 0.95
CA LYS A 74 -9.19 -2.96 1.36
C LYS A 74 -8.23 -2.50 0.28
N VAL A 75 -7.33 -1.58 0.63
CA VAL A 75 -6.42 -0.92 -0.30
C VAL A 75 -5.01 -0.92 0.27
N MET A 76 -4.08 -1.52 -0.47
CA MET A 76 -2.67 -1.50 -0.14
C MET A 76 -1.96 -0.44 -0.97
N LEU A 77 -1.38 0.53 -0.28
CA LEU A 77 -0.52 1.56 -0.86
C LEU A 77 0.93 1.14 -0.69
N MET A 78 1.70 1.21 -1.77
CA MET A 78 3.08 0.74 -1.80
C MET A 78 3.96 1.87 -2.33
N THR A 79 4.65 2.57 -1.42
CA THR A 79 5.68 3.52 -1.79
C THR A 79 7.00 2.76 -1.91
N ARG A 80 7.54 2.64 -3.11
CA ARG A 80 8.73 1.83 -3.43
C ARG A 80 9.97 2.71 -3.48
N ALA A 81 10.99 2.32 -2.73
CA ALA A 81 12.27 3.01 -2.70
C ALA A 81 13.39 2.17 -3.33
N ILE A 82 14.43 2.85 -3.81
CA ILE A 82 15.67 2.17 -4.20
C ILE A 82 16.51 1.82 -2.98
N SER A 83 17.50 0.97 -3.23
CA SER A 83 18.56 0.60 -2.31
C SER A 83 19.35 1.80 -1.80
N THR A 84 19.58 1.86 -0.48
CA THR A 84 20.56 2.79 0.10
C THR A 84 21.96 2.20 0.18
N ALA A 85 22.09 0.87 0.08
CA ALA A 85 23.37 0.18 0.20
C ALA A 85 24.11 0.01 -1.13
N TYR A 86 23.40 -0.01 -2.29
CA TYR A 86 24.02 -0.19 -3.61
C TYR A 86 23.05 0.07 -4.78
N ASN A 87 23.50 0.78 -5.82
CA ASN A 87 22.65 1.15 -6.98
C ASN A 87 22.50 0.04 -8.05
N ALA A 88 23.41 -0.92 -8.08
CA ALA A 88 23.45 -2.00 -9.07
C ALA A 88 24.18 -3.24 -8.52
N ARG A 89 24.08 -4.38 -9.19
CA ARG A 89 24.96 -5.54 -8.94
C ARG A 89 25.53 -6.06 -10.25
N GLN A 90 26.71 -6.66 -10.18
CA GLN A 90 27.25 -7.46 -11.28
C GLN A 90 26.69 -8.88 -11.16
N LYS A 91 26.24 -9.46 -12.27
CA LYS A 91 25.83 -10.86 -12.37
C LYS A 91 27.02 -11.74 -12.75
N ASP A 92 26.88 -13.04 -12.55
CA ASP A 92 27.90 -14.05 -12.91
C ASP A 92 28.23 -14.04 -14.41
N ASP A 93 27.30 -13.58 -15.26
CA ASP A 93 27.47 -13.40 -16.71
C ASP A 93 28.19 -12.08 -17.08
N GLY A 94 28.67 -11.32 -16.10
CA GLY A 94 29.35 -10.04 -16.29
C GLY A 94 28.42 -8.85 -16.53
N THR A 95 27.11 -9.05 -16.68
CA THR A 95 26.15 -7.96 -16.88
C THR A 95 25.88 -7.20 -15.58
N VAL A 96 25.57 -5.90 -15.70
CA VAL A 96 25.21 -5.06 -14.55
C VAL A 96 23.69 -4.95 -14.47
N GLU A 97 23.11 -5.45 -13.38
CA GLU A 97 21.70 -5.29 -13.06
C GLU A 97 21.51 -4.06 -12.17
N ALA A 98 20.83 -3.05 -12.68
CA ALA A 98 20.38 -1.94 -11.85
C ALA A 98 19.38 -2.46 -10.81
N LEU A 99 19.66 -2.26 -9.52
CA LEU A 99 18.83 -2.78 -8.42
C LEU A 99 17.60 -1.90 -8.15
N LYS A 100 17.05 -1.30 -9.21
CA LYS A 100 16.03 -0.24 -9.16
C LYS A 100 14.70 -0.66 -8.52
N THR A 101 14.48 -1.95 -8.24
CA THR A 101 13.17 -2.46 -7.82
C THR A 101 13.21 -3.58 -6.77
N VAL A 102 14.27 -3.70 -5.95
CA VAL A 102 14.24 -4.71 -4.88
C VAL A 102 13.42 -4.19 -3.69
N HIS A 103 12.11 -4.51 -3.68
CA HIS A 103 11.13 -4.58 -2.59
C HIS A 103 11.21 -3.64 -1.35
N ARG A 104 11.94 -2.53 -1.38
CA ARG A 104 12.05 -1.56 -0.27
C ARG A 104 10.89 -0.58 -0.28
N GLY A 105 10.71 0.08 0.86
CA GLY A 105 9.72 1.12 1.04
C GLY A 105 8.65 0.76 2.06
N GLY A 106 7.60 1.59 2.07
CA GLY A 106 6.43 1.40 2.90
C GLY A 106 5.30 0.72 2.14
N LYS A 107 4.70 -0.30 2.75
CA LYS A 107 3.50 -0.97 2.28
C LYS A 107 2.44 -0.87 3.35
N VAL A 108 1.39 -0.10 3.10
CA VAL A 108 0.34 0.16 4.09
C VAL A 108 -0.96 -0.41 3.57
N LEU A 109 -1.51 -1.40 4.25
CA LEU A 109 -2.85 -1.89 3.98
C LEU A 109 -3.85 -1.10 4.80
N PHE A 110 -4.69 -0.32 4.13
CA PHE A 110 -5.82 0.37 4.73
C PHE A 110 -7.11 -0.46 4.58
N GLY A 111 -7.88 -0.52 5.65
CA GLY A 111 -9.29 -0.86 5.63
C GLY A 111 -10.08 0.44 5.72
N ILE A 112 -10.93 0.71 4.74
CA ILE A 112 -11.67 1.96 4.64
C ILE A 112 -13.17 1.66 4.72
N PRO A 113 -13.84 2.02 5.82
CA PRO A 113 -15.27 1.76 5.99
C PRO A 113 -16.10 2.42 4.90
N VAL A 114 -17.23 1.79 4.56
CA VAL A 114 -18.27 2.39 3.73
C VAL A 114 -19.55 2.47 4.55
N LYS A 115 -20.12 3.68 4.63
CA LYS A 115 -21.39 3.96 5.31
C LYS A 115 -22.29 4.70 4.34
N ASN A 116 -23.54 4.26 4.22
CA ASN A 116 -24.53 4.86 3.32
C ASN A 116 -24.02 5.03 1.87
N GLY A 117 -23.28 4.03 1.37
CA GLY A 117 -22.68 4.06 0.03
C GLY A 117 -21.46 4.95 -0.14
N GLN A 118 -20.99 5.63 0.92
CA GLN A 118 -19.86 6.55 0.86
C GLN A 118 -18.64 6.03 1.63
N MET A 119 -17.46 6.20 1.03
CA MET A 119 -16.18 5.88 1.63
C MET A 119 -15.84 6.85 2.77
N GLN A 120 -15.55 6.32 3.95
CA GLN A 120 -15.25 7.09 5.16
C GLN A 120 -13.73 7.14 5.39
N LEU A 121 -13.03 8.03 4.68
CA LEU A 121 -11.56 8.14 4.73
C LEU A 121 -11.01 8.49 6.12
N ASN A 122 -11.73 9.32 6.87
CA ASN A 122 -11.43 9.69 8.25
C ASN A 122 -11.54 8.51 9.24
N GLU A 123 -12.26 7.46 8.87
CA GLU A 123 -12.41 6.24 9.67
C GLU A 123 -11.54 5.08 9.15
N ALA A 124 -10.64 5.36 8.19
CA ALA A 124 -9.72 4.36 7.68
C ALA A 124 -8.83 3.82 8.81
N LYS A 125 -8.45 2.55 8.71
CA LYS A 125 -7.57 1.86 9.66
C LYS A 125 -6.38 1.24 8.95
N VAL A 126 -5.20 1.33 9.55
CA VAL A 126 -4.04 0.55 9.13
C VAL A 126 -4.25 -0.89 9.60
N LEU A 127 -4.49 -1.80 8.65
CA LEU A 127 -4.71 -3.23 8.90
C LEU A 127 -3.40 -4.03 8.88
N SER A 128 -2.40 -3.54 8.16
CA SER A 128 -1.10 -4.19 8.08
C SER A 128 -0.06 -3.22 7.55
N LEU A 129 1.18 -3.42 7.99
CA LEU A 129 2.30 -2.59 7.62
C LEU A 129 3.52 -3.43 7.21
N GLY A 130 4.13 -3.08 6.09
CA GLY A 130 5.44 -3.54 5.66
C GLY A 130 6.40 -2.37 5.58
N LEU A 131 7.46 -2.37 6.39
CA LEU A 131 8.54 -1.38 6.34
C LEU A 131 9.79 -2.14 5.94
N ILE A 132 10.20 -1.96 4.70
CA ILE A 132 11.25 -2.78 4.10
C ILE A 132 12.42 -1.89 3.73
N SER A 133 13.59 -2.16 4.31
CA SER A 133 14.81 -1.44 3.95
C SER A 133 16.05 -2.31 4.07
N ASP A 134 17.13 -1.87 3.47
CA ASP A 134 18.48 -2.40 3.64
C ASP A 134 19.37 -1.44 4.42
N ASP A 135 18.78 -0.45 5.09
CA ASP A 135 19.50 0.43 6.01
C ASP A 135 20.17 -0.41 7.12
N GLY A 136 21.41 -0.08 7.44
CA GLY A 136 22.25 -0.83 8.38
C GLY A 136 22.85 -2.14 7.83
N LYS A 137 22.60 -2.50 6.56
CA LYS A 137 23.25 -3.67 5.94
C LYS A 137 24.56 -3.30 5.27
N THR A 138 25.56 -4.16 5.42
CA THR A 138 26.75 -4.19 4.58
C THR A 138 26.58 -5.30 3.54
N PHE A 139 26.64 -4.96 2.26
CA PHE A 139 26.63 -5.95 1.19
C PHE A 139 28.07 -6.37 0.86
N THR A 140 28.32 -7.67 0.68
CA THR A 140 29.61 -8.20 0.19
C THR A 140 29.42 -8.80 -1.20
N ILE A 141 30.36 -8.52 -2.11
CA ILE A 141 30.32 -8.92 -3.53
C ILE A 141 30.15 -10.45 -3.69
N ASN A 142 30.67 -11.23 -2.73
CA ASN A 142 30.67 -12.70 -2.79
C ASN A 142 29.50 -13.37 -2.08
N ASN A 143 28.49 -12.62 -1.63
CA ASN A 143 27.34 -13.24 -1.00
C ASN A 143 26.50 -13.93 -2.08
N LYS A 144 26.63 -15.27 -2.17
CA LYS A 144 25.90 -16.13 -3.12
C LYS A 144 24.37 -16.09 -2.94
N ASP A 145 23.87 -15.33 -1.96
CA ASP A 145 22.47 -14.94 -1.83
C ASP A 145 22.11 -13.93 -2.93
N THR A 146 21.65 -14.50 -4.05
CA THR A 146 21.35 -13.89 -5.35
C THR A 146 20.31 -12.76 -5.38
N ARG A 147 19.96 -12.08 -4.27
CA ARG A 147 19.10 -10.87 -4.29
C ARG A 147 19.47 -9.92 -3.14
N PRO A 148 19.99 -8.72 -3.41
CA PRO A 148 20.08 -7.66 -2.40
C PRO A 148 18.67 -7.10 -2.14
N SER A 149 17.83 -7.88 -1.47
CA SER A 149 16.50 -7.45 -1.04
C SER A 149 16.58 -6.67 0.25
N GLY A 150 15.77 -5.60 0.31
CA GLY A 150 15.42 -5.01 1.60
C GLY A 150 14.81 -6.08 2.51
N GLU A 151 15.01 -5.90 3.80
CA GLU A 151 14.42 -6.74 4.83
C GLU A 151 13.22 -6.06 5.44
N GLN A 152 12.21 -6.85 5.76
CA GLN A 152 11.16 -6.42 6.66
C GLN A 152 11.82 -6.09 8.01
N LYS A 153 11.70 -4.83 8.44
CA LYS A 153 12.42 -4.31 9.61
C LYS A 153 11.79 -4.65 10.95
N PHE A 154 10.70 -5.41 10.95
CA PHE A 154 10.00 -5.78 12.16
C PHE A 154 9.21 -7.07 11.99
N ASN A 155 8.98 -7.75 13.09
CA ASN A 155 8.31 -9.06 13.15
C ASN A 155 7.23 -9.03 14.24
N ASN A 156 6.57 -10.17 14.49
CA ASN A 156 5.44 -10.31 15.43
C ASN A 156 5.73 -9.88 16.89
N ASP A 157 7.01 -9.81 17.28
CA ASP A 157 7.47 -9.46 18.62
C ASP A 157 7.96 -8.01 18.71
N SER A 158 8.04 -7.30 17.58
CA SER A 158 8.45 -5.89 17.54
C SER A 158 7.46 -4.98 18.26
N LYS A 159 8.00 -3.99 18.97
CA LYS A 159 7.23 -2.98 19.69
C LYS A 159 6.88 -1.83 18.75
N VAL A 160 5.61 -1.76 18.34
CA VAL A 160 5.06 -0.65 17.55
C VAL A 160 4.52 0.42 18.50
N LEU A 161 4.97 1.65 18.31
CA LEU A 161 4.60 2.82 19.11
C LEU A 161 4.30 4.00 18.20
N GLN A 162 3.53 4.96 18.73
CA GLN A 162 3.31 6.27 18.09
C GLN A 162 2.85 6.16 16.64
N LEU A 163 2.05 5.13 16.31
CA LEU A 163 1.42 5.09 14.99
C LEU A 163 0.48 6.28 14.87
N SER A 164 0.74 7.11 13.87
CA SER A 164 -0.15 8.20 13.45
C SER A 164 -0.30 8.11 11.94
N TYR A 165 -1.52 8.26 11.44
CA TYR A 165 -1.76 8.26 10.00
C TYR A 165 -2.96 9.13 9.66
N LYS A 166 -2.98 9.58 8.40
CA LYS A 166 -4.10 10.31 7.82
C LYS A 166 -4.23 9.94 6.35
N LEU A 167 -5.42 9.54 5.93
CA LEU A 167 -5.79 9.36 4.54
C LEU A 167 -6.68 10.54 4.14
N ASN A 168 -6.10 11.53 3.45
CA ASN A 168 -6.79 12.78 3.09
C ASN A 168 -7.67 12.59 1.84
N SER A 169 -7.19 11.86 0.85
CA SER A 169 -7.94 11.54 -0.36
C SER A 169 -7.50 10.21 -0.95
N LEU A 170 -8.44 9.53 -1.60
CA LEU A 170 -8.19 8.32 -2.38
C LEU A 170 -9.21 8.27 -3.52
N SER A 171 -8.73 8.01 -4.74
CA SER A 171 -9.58 7.70 -5.89
C SER A 171 -9.09 6.43 -6.58
N PHE A 172 -10.04 5.60 -7.03
CA PHE A 172 -9.74 4.40 -7.80
C PHE A 172 -9.61 4.74 -9.30
N PRO A 173 -8.86 3.93 -10.07
CA PRO A 173 -8.86 4.00 -11.52
C PRO A 173 -10.23 3.63 -12.10
N ASN A 174 -10.54 4.11 -13.30
CA ASN A 174 -11.72 3.70 -14.05
C ASN A 174 -11.53 2.30 -14.63
N LEU A 175 -11.93 1.29 -13.86
CA LEU A 175 -11.78 -0.11 -14.25
C LEU A 175 -12.67 -0.52 -15.43
N VAL A 176 -13.82 0.14 -15.64
CA VAL A 176 -14.70 -0.10 -16.80
C VAL A 176 -14.01 0.33 -18.10
N ALA A 177 -13.25 1.43 -18.06
CA ALA A 177 -12.41 1.87 -19.16
C ALA A 177 -11.11 1.06 -19.32
N GLY A 178 -10.89 0.04 -18.48
CA GLY A 178 -9.70 -0.79 -18.51
C GLY A 178 -8.45 -0.13 -17.92
N GLU A 179 -8.58 0.98 -17.20
CA GLU A 179 -7.43 1.71 -16.65
C GLU A 179 -6.55 0.83 -15.75
N ARG A 180 -5.24 0.94 -15.97
CA ARG A 180 -4.16 0.32 -15.17
C ARG A 180 -3.19 1.34 -14.58
N VAL A 181 -3.48 2.60 -14.85
CA VAL A 181 -2.80 3.81 -14.42
C VAL A 181 -3.92 4.80 -14.12
N GLY A 182 -3.78 5.63 -13.09
CA GLY A 182 -4.83 6.57 -12.69
C GLY A 182 -5.44 6.24 -11.33
N GLY A 183 -6.44 7.04 -10.94
CA GLY A 183 -6.74 7.25 -9.53
C GLY A 183 -5.57 7.97 -8.83
N GLY A 184 -5.64 8.12 -7.51
CA GLY A 184 -4.55 8.73 -6.76
C GLY A 184 -4.80 8.70 -5.27
N VAL A 185 -3.81 9.19 -4.51
CA VAL A 185 -3.87 9.20 -3.06
C VAL A 185 -3.14 10.39 -2.47
N ASN A 186 -3.67 10.91 -1.36
CA ASN A 186 -2.96 11.77 -0.43
C ASN A 186 -3.02 11.11 0.96
N TYR A 187 -1.90 10.59 1.44
CA TYR A 187 -1.81 9.99 2.77
C TYR A 187 -0.46 10.27 3.43
N GLN A 188 -0.46 10.20 4.76
CA GLN A 188 0.72 10.29 5.61
C GLN A 188 0.62 9.23 6.70
N LEU A 189 1.75 8.60 7.02
CA LEU A 189 1.89 7.65 8.12
C LEU A 189 3.24 7.88 8.79
N SER A 190 3.23 7.94 10.12
CA SER A 190 4.40 7.96 10.98
C SER A 190 4.27 6.84 12.00
N VAL A 191 5.36 6.12 12.27
CA VAL A 191 5.37 5.05 13.26
C VAL A 191 6.77 4.86 13.83
N VAL A 192 6.86 4.48 15.10
CA VAL A 192 8.10 4.05 15.73
C VAL A 192 8.02 2.53 15.93
N VAL A 193 9.01 1.80 15.41
CA VAL A 193 9.11 0.34 15.61
C VAL A 193 10.48 0.03 16.18
N ASP A 194 10.50 -0.61 17.36
CA ASP A 194 11.73 -0.95 18.09
C ASP A 194 12.70 0.25 18.25
N GLY A 195 12.14 1.45 18.45
CA GLY A 195 12.90 2.70 18.61
C GLY A 195 13.29 3.38 17.30
N VAL A 196 13.03 2.77 16.14
CA VAL A 196 13.31 3.35 14.82
C VAL A 196 12.06 4.03 14.28
N LYS A 197 12.18 5.31 13.90
CA LYS A 197 11.08 6.08 13.31
C LYS A 197 11.02 5.85 11.81
N TYR A 198 9.80 5.64 11.30
CA TYR A 198 9.50 5.55 9.89
C TYR A 198 8.42 6.56 9.52
N ASP A 199 8.63 7.28 8.43
CA ASP A 199 7.62 8.14 7.83
C ASP A 199 7.38 7.71 6.37
N VAL A 200 6.12 7.46 6.01
CA VAL A 200 5.68 7.07 4.68
C VAL A 200 4.55 8.00 4.24
N SER A 201 4.66 8.61 3.08
CA SER A 201 3.58 9.45 2.54
C SER A 201 3.56 9.43 1.03
N ALA A 202 2.40 9.73 0.46
CA ALA A 202 2.28 10.03 -0.96
C ALA A 202 1.15 11.02 -1.19
N ASN A 203 1.35 11.91 -2.15
CA ASN A 203 0.36 12.80 -2.73
C ASN A 203 0.51 12.70 -4.26
N THR A 204 0.01 11.61 -4.85
CA THR A 204 0.29 11.30 -6.26
C THR A 204 -0.83 10.52 -6.94
N VAL A 205 -0.85 10.63 -8.27
CA VAL A 205 -1.59 9.72 -9.16
C VAL A 205 -0.83 8.39 -9.22
N PHE A 206 -1.55 7.27 -9.29
CA PHE A 206 -0.86 5.97 -9.37
C PHE A 206 -0.33 5.70 -10.78
N PRO A 207 1.00 5.62 -10.99
CA PRO A 207 1.59 5.13 -12.23
C PRO A 207 1.28 3.64 -12.48
N VAL A 208 0.94 2.88 -11.43
CA VAL A 208 0.65 1.45 -11.50
C VAL A 208 -0.44 1.08 -10.51
N VAL A 209 -1.48 0.38 -10.98
CA VAL A 209 -2.53 -0.20 -10.14
C VAL A 209 -2.71 -1.70 -10.39
N GLU A 210 -2.95 -2.45 -9.31
CA GLU A 210 -3.10 -3.91 -9.33
C GLU A 210 -4.49 -4.31 -8.78
N PRO A 211 -5.54 -4.41 -9.63
CA PRO A 211 -6.92 -4.62 -9.19
C PRO A 211 -7.28 -6.07 -8.84
N LYS A 212 -6.45 -7.06 -9.19
CA LYS A 212 -6.70 -8.50 -8.89
C LYS A 212 -5.78 -9.08 -7.84
N GLY A 213 -4.93 -8.27 -7.23
CA GLY A 213 -4.21 -8.72 -6.06
C GLY A 213 -5.22 -8.80 -4.94
N GLN A 214 -5.51 -9.99 -4.40
CA GLN A 214 -5.76 -9.97 -2.96
C GLN A 214 -4.62 -9.14 -2.38
N PRO A 215 -4.88 -8.08 -1.60
CA PRO A 215 -3.91 -7.69 -0.61
C PRO A 215 -3.91 -8.88 0.36
N LYS A 216 -3.29 -10.00 -0.07
CA LYS A 216 -2.86 -11.05 0.82
C LYS A 216 -2.20 -10.26 1.92
N HIS A 217 -2.55 -10.54 3.18
CA HIS A 217 -1.65 -10.17 4.25
C HIS A 217 -0.28 -10.52 3.70
N LEU A 218 0.57 -9.50 3.49
CA LEU A 218 1.94 -9.81 3.12
C LEU A 218 2.45 -10.71 4.26
N LYS A 219 3.70 -11.14 4.21
CA LYS A 219 4.40 -11.28 5.49
C LYS A 219 4.56 -9.89 6.17
N ALA A 220 3.50 -9.08 6.19
CA ALA A 220 3.37 -7.81 6.87
C ALA A 220 2.60 -8.11 8.14
N PHE A 221 3.04 -7.45 9.20
CA PHE A 221 2.52 -7.62 10.53
C PHE A 221 0.99 -7.36 10.49
N PRO A 222 0.14 -8.36 10.76
CA PRO A 222 -1.29 -8.15 10.80
C PRO A 222 -1.63 -7.25 11.99
N ALA A 223 -2.58 -6.34 11.84
CA ALA A 223 -3.11 -5.55 12.93
C ALA A 223 -3.67 -6.48 14.02
N LYS A 224 -2.89 -6.77 15.05
CA LYS A 224 -3.48 -7.15 16.34
C LYS A 224 -4.19 -5.91 16.87
N GLU A 225 -5.35 -6.09 17.48
CA GLU A 225 -6.28 -5.01 17.89
C GLU A 225 -5.62 -3.87 18.70
N ASN A 226 -4.48 -4.14 19.35
CA ASN A 226 -3.76 -3.18 20.18
C ASN A 226 -2.47 -2.62 19.55
N VAL A 227 -2.06 -3.08 18.36
CA VAL A 227 -0.74 -2.73 17.78
C VAL A 227 -0.81 -1.52 16.83
N PHE A 228 -1.95 -1.30 16.17
CA PHE A 228 -2.12 -0.19 15.22
C PHE A 228 -3.31 0.72 15.53
N LYS A 229 -3.72 0.81 16.81
CA LYS A 229 -4.58 1.92 17.24
C LYS A 229 -3.76 3.21 17.11
N ALA A 230 -4.26 4.16 16.32
CA ALA A 230 -3.68 5.50 16.32
C ALA A 230 -3.90 6.13 17.70
N ASN A 231 -2.88 6.82 18.21
CA ASN A 231 -3.01 7.68 19.39
C ASN A 231 -3.61 9.02 19.02
#